data_AF-A0A1M5U0P8-F1
#
_entry.id   AF-A0A1M5U0P8-F1
#
_cell.length_a   1.000
_cell.length_b   1.000
_cell.length_c   1.000
_cell.angle_alpha   90.00
_cell.angle_beta   90.00
_cell.angle_gamma   90.00
#
_symmetry.space_group_name_H-M   'P 1'
#
loop_
_entity.id
_entity.type
_entity.pdbx_description
1 polymer ?
#
loop_
_entity_poly.entity_id
_entity_poly.type
_entity_poly.pdbx_seq_one_letter_code
_entity_poly.pdbx_strand_id
1 'polypeptide(L)' 'MKKIAWIFLALISCSKKEDTPCEEVNKGYITRLNNAKGINQKQQNLLILNQWIKEIRSYKCSPETYYKYYEEINNVD' A
#
# COMPACT_ATOMS: atom_id res chain seq x y z
N MET A 1 18.32 8.89 -40.91
CA MET A 1 17.34 8.02 -40.24
C MET A 1 17.62 8.01 -38.73
N LYS A 2 16.97 8.88 -37.97
CA LYS A 2 17.06 8.96 -36.49
C LYS A 2 15.73 9.47 -35.94
N LYS A 3 14.71 8.61 -35.85
CA LYS A 3 13.41 8.94 -35.21
C LYS A 3 12.74 7.71 -34.57
N ILE A 4 13.50 6.84 -33.91
CA ILE A 4 12.93 5.68 -33.19
C ILE A 4 13.59 5.56 -31.82
N ALA A 5 13.44 6.58 -30.98
CA ALA A 5 13.98 6.53 -29.61
C ALA A 5 13.07 7.19 -28.55
N TRP A 6 11.79 7.40 -28.84
CA TRP A 6 10.88 8.10 -27.91
C TRP A 6 9.54 7.39 -27.65
N ILE A 7 9.38 6.13 -28.07
CA ILE A 7 8.11 5.40 -27.88
C ILE A 7 8.18 4.36 -26.74
N PHE A 8 9.36 4.09 -26.17
CA PHE A 8 9.49 3.10 -25.08
C PHE A 8 9.33 3.66 -23.66
N LEU A 9 9.16 4.97 -23.48
CA LEU A 9 9.01 5.59 -22.16
C LEU A 9 7.56 5.83 -21.71
N ALA A 10 6.57 5.48 -22.54
CA ALA A 10 5.14 5.67 -22.21
C ALA A 10 4.45 4.40 -21.69
N LEU A 11 5.11 3.24 -21.65
CA LEU A 11 4.49 1.96 -21.26
C LEU A 11 4.64 1.58 -19.78
N ILE A 12 5.31 2.40 -18.96
CA ILE A 12 5.52 2.11 -17.52
C ILE A 12 4.52 2.86 -16.61
N SER A 13 3.70 3.78 -17.14
CA SER A 13 2.72 4.53 -16.33
C SER A 13 1.28 4.03 -16.43
N CYS A 14 1.09 2.73 -16.69
CA CYS A 14 -0.20 2.04 -16.59
C CYS A 14 -0.26 1.10 -15.37
N SER A 15 0.38 1.44 -14.25
CA SER A 15 -0.15 1.01 -12.96
C SER A 15 -1.49 1.73 -12.80
N LYS A 16 -2.58 0.96 -12.78
CA LYS A 16 -3.96 1.44 -12.65
C LYS A 16 -4.02 2.56 -11.60
N LYS A 17 -4.28 3.80 -12.02
CA LYS A 17 -4.41 4.98 -11.13
C LYS A 17 -5.39 4.75 -9.96
N GLU A 18 -6.27 3.76 -10.09
CA GLU A 18 -7.21 3.34 -9.05
C GLU A 18 -6.53 2.76 -7.80
N ASP A 19 -5.34 2.17 -7.93
CA ASP A 19 -4.64 1.55 -6.80
C ASP A 19 -3.60 2.48 -6.14
N THR A 20 -3.32 3.67 -6.71
CA THR A 20 -2.38 4.64 -6.11
C THR A 20 -2.81 5.08 -4.69
N PRO A 21 -4.10 5.38 -4.43
CA PRO A 21 -4.55 5.67 -3.06
C PRO A 21 -4.36 4.48 -2.10
N CYS A 22 -4.46 3.26 -2.61
CA CYS A 22 -4.28 2.03 -1.84
C CYS A 22 -2.81 1.84 -1.44
N GLU A 23 -1.89 2.16 -2.34
CA GLU A 23 -0.44 2.14 -2.09
C GLU A 23 -0.03 3.13 -1.00
N GLU A 24 -0.58 4.35 -1.05
CA GLU A 24 -0.32 5.39 -0.04
C GLU A 24 -0.84 4.99 1.35
N VAL A 25 -2.06 4.42 1.42
CA VAL A 25 -2.64 3.88 2.66
C VAL A 25 -1.76 2.79 3.25
N ASN A 26 -1.29 1.85 2.42
CA ASN A 26 -0.44 0.76 2.89
C ASN A 26 0.93 1.26 3.39
N LYS A 27 1.57 2.18 2.68
CA LYS A 27 2.83 2.83 3.13
C LYS A 27 2.63 3.57 4.46
N GLY A 28 1.52 4.27 4.61
CA GLY A 28 1.14 4.96 5.84
C GLY A 28 0.91 4.01 7.01
N TYR A 29 0.33 2.83 6.76
CA TYR A 29 0.17 1.77 7.76
C TYR A 29 1.52 1.24 8.25
N ILE A 30 2.42 0.86 7.35
CA ILE A 30 3.75 0.32 7.70
C ILE A 30 4.52 1.34 8.55
N THR A 31 4.45 2.62 8.18
CA THR A 31 5.09 3.70 8.94
C THR A 31 4.51 3.83 10.35
N ARG A 32 3.17 3.81 10.49
CA ARG A 32 2.48 3.85 11.79
C ARG A 32 2.86 2.65 12.66
N LEU A 33 2.94 1.45 12.08
CA LEU A 33 3.31 0.23 12.78
C LEU A 33 4.75 0.30 13.32
N ASN A 34 5.70 0.75 12.50
CA ASN A 34 7.10 0.92 12.88
C ASN A 34 7.30 2.00 13.95
N ASN A 35 6.42 3.00 13.99
CA ASN A 35 6.48 4.11 14.94
C ASN A 35 5.77 3.81 16.27
N ALA A 36 4.80 2.90 16.27
CA ALA A 36 4.35 2.29 17.52
C ALA A 36 5.56 1.52 18.06
N LYS A 37 6.16 1.99 19.15
CA LYS A 37 7.18 1.28 19.96
C LYS A 37 6.87 1.58 21.42
N GLY A 38 6.72 0.57 22.29
CA GLY A 38 6.60 0.78 23.75
C GLY A 38 5.71 -0.20 24.51
N ILE A 39 5.40 0.13 25.77
CA ILE A 39 4.76 -0.76 26.76
C ILE A 39 3.36 -1.26 26.35
N ASN A 40 2.71 -0.64 25.37
CA ASN A 40 1.40 -1.06 24.84
C ASN A 40 1.41 -1.37 23.34
N GLN A 41 2.56 -1.81 22.82
CA GLN A 41 2.78 -2.09 21.40
C GLN A 41 1.65 -2.89 20.76
N LYS A 42 1.26 -4.00 21.40
CA LYS A 42 0.25 -4.92 20.87
C LYS A 42 -1.11 -4.25 20.70
N GLN A 43 -1.52 -3.43 21.66
CA GLN A 43 -2.80 -2.71 21.59
C GLN A 43 -2.75 -1.60 20.53
N GLN A 44 -1.63 -0.88 20.42
CA GLN A 44 -1.43 0.13 19.38
C GLN A 44 -1.44 -0.49 17.98
N ASN A 45 -0.74 -1.61 17.78
CA ASN A 45 -0.73 -2.35 16.52
C ASN A 45 -2.13 -2.79 16.10
N LEU A 46 -2.95 -3.28 17.03
CA LEU A 46 -4.34 -3.65 16.76
C LEU A 46 -5.21 -2.46 16.33
N LEU A 47 -5.02 -1.29 16.94
CA LEU A 47 -5.72 -0.07 16.55
C LEU A 47 -5.31 0.40 15.15
N ILE A 48 -4.00 0.36 14.86
CA ILE A 48 -3.43 0.73 13.56
C ILE A 48 -3.92 -0.23 12.46
N LEU A 49 -3.98 -1.54 12.73
CA LEU A 49 -4.53 -2.54 11.82
C LEU A 49 -6.01 -2.30 11.53
N ASN A 50 -6.81 -2.03 12.57
CA ASN A 50 -8.23 -1.74 12.40
C ASN A 50 -8.48 -0.45 11.59
N GLN A 51 -7.62 0.56 11.74
CA GLN A 51 -7.67 1.76 10.89
C GLN A 51 -7.33 1.44 9.44
N TRP A 52 -6.23 0.72 9.20
CA TRP A 52 -5.83 0.34 7.84
C TRP A 52 -6.91 -0.48 7.13
N ILE A 53 -7.54 -1.47 7.79
CA ILE A 53 -8.64 -2.26 7.21
C ILE A 53 -9.80 -1.34 6.76
N LYS A 54 -10.14 -0.32 7.55
CA LYS A 54 -11.22 0.63 7.21
C LYS A 54 -10.81 1.54 6.05
N GLU A 55 -9.61 2.10 6.10
CA GLU A 55 -9.07 2.98 5.06
C GLU A 55 -8.94 2.23 3.73
N ILE A 56 -8.29 1.07 3.70
CA ILE A 56 -8.04 0.30 2.48
C ILE A 56 -9.34 -0.19 1.82
N ARG A 57 -10.39 -0.50 2.59
CA ARG A 57 -11.71 -0.86 2.05
C ARG A 57 -12.48 0.34 1.49
N SER A 58 -12.19 1.56 1.96
CA SER A 58 -12.81 2.78 1.45
C SER A 58 -12.30 3.15 0.06
N TYR A 59 -11.05 2.78 -0.23
CA TYR A 59 -10.49 2.85 -1.57
C TYR A 59 -10.92 1.58 -2.30
N LYS A 60 -11.51 1.72 -3.48
CA LYS A 60 -11.99 0.59 -4.30
C LYS A 60 -10.81 -0.15 -4.95
N CYS A 61 -9.84 -0.57 -4.14
CA CYS A 61 -8.64 -1.27 -4.57
C CYS A 61 -9.01 -2.55 -5.31
N SER A 62 -8.20 -2.94 -6.28
CA SER A 62 -8.38 -4.25 -6.89
C SER A 62 -8.20 -5.36 -5.83
N PRO A 63 -8.93 -6.49 -5.93
CA PRO A 63 -8.78 -7.60 -5.00
C PRO A 63 -7.33 -8.09 -4.87
N GLU A 64 -6.60 -8.12 -6.00
CA GLU A 64 -5.18 -8.49 -6.07
C GLU A 64 -4.32 -7.56 -5.20
N THR A 65 -4.54 -6.25 -5.30
CA THR A 65 -3.85 -5.24 -4.49
C THR A 65 -4.17 -5.37 -3.00
N TYR A 66 -5.43 -5.66 -2.64
CA TYR A 66 -5.80 -5.92 -1.25
C TYR A 66 -5.08 -7.15 -0.67
N TYR A 67 -5.07 -8.27 -1.39
CA TYR A 67 -4.41 -9.50 -0.93
C TYR A 67 -2.90 -9.33 -0.79
N LYS A 68 -2.25 -8.66 -1.75
CA LYS A 68 -0.83 -8.33 -1.67
C LYS A 68 -0.50 -7.57 -0.38
N TYR A 69 -1.26 -6.52 -0.06
CA TYR A 69 -1.01 -5.74 1.15
C TYR A 69 -1.33 -6.51 2.42
N TYR A 70 -2.38 -7.35 2.42
CA TYR A 70 -2.67 -8.22 3.55
C TYR A 70 -1.51 -9.19 3.86
N GLU A 71 -0.90 -9.78 2.83
CA GLU A 71 0.29 -10.63 3.00
C GLU A 71 1.51 -9.84 3.48
N GLU A 72 1.78 -8.66 2.92
CA GLU A 72 2.88 -7.79 3.38
C GLU A 72 2.76 -7.51 4.88
N ILE A 73 1.55 -7.23 5.37
CA ILE A 73 1.29 -6.93 6.78
C ILE A 73 1.49 -8.15 7.69
N ASN A 74 1.03 -9.34 7.27
CA ASN A 74 1.19 -10.56 8.07
C ASN A 74 2.65 -11.03 8.17
N ASN A 75 3.52 -10.57 7.27
CA ASN A 75 4.95 -10.88 7.25
C ASN A 75 5.82 -9.81 7.95
N VAL A 76 5.21 -8.76 8.53
CA VAL A 76 5.95 -7.78 9.35
C VAL A 76 6.02 -8.33 10.78
N ASP A 77 7.15 -8.96 11.09
CA ASP A 77 7.53 -9.47 12.43
C ASP A 77 7.49 -8.40 13.53
#